data_AF-A0A813I7A1-F1
#
_entry.id   AF-A0A813I7A1-F1
#
_cell.length_a   1.000
_cell.length_b   1.000
_cell.length_c   1.000
_cell.angle_alpha   90.00
_cell.angle_beta   90.00
_cell.angle_gamma   90.00
#
_symmetry.space_group_name_H-M   'P 1'
#
loop_
_entity.id
_entity.type
_entity.pdbx_description
1 polymer ?
#
loop_
_entity_poly.entity_id
_entity_poly.type
_entity_poly.pdbx_seq_one_letter_code
_entity_poly.pdbx_strand_id
1 'polypeptide(L)'
;ASIAVAAMAEALPGMKPAAPERPLVSGSDHALRISWTIPESDPEVTASALKVRIKGSQRLMNYDHGTGRLVAKGGSTVPAPLCEISLEACEEGLEYE
;
A
#
# COMPACT_ATOMS: atom_id res chain seq x y z
N ALA A 1 -0.54 36.52 -14.52
CA ALA A 1 -0.55 35.06 -14.66
C ALA A 1 0.43 34.49 -13.65
N SER A 2 -0.06 33.91 -12.56
CA SER A 2 0.81 33.33 -11.52
C SER A 2 1.32 31.98 -12.00
N ILE A 3 2.64 31.86 -12.20
CA ILE A 3 3.32 30.59 -12.41
C ILE A 3 3.62 30.06 -11.00
N ALA A 4 2.85 29.07 -10.55
CA ALA A 4 3.23 28.28 -9.38
C ALA A 4 4.28 27.28 -9.84
N VAL A 5 5.54 27.55 -9.49
CA VAL A 5 6.62 26.56 -9.60
C VAL A 5 6.39 25.55 -8.49
N ALA A 6 5.83 24.38 -8.84
CA ALA A 6 5.87 23.23 -7.95
C ALA A 6 7.34 22.84 -7.77
N ALA A 7 7.84 22.95 -6.54
CA ALA A 7 9.16 22.48 -6.18
C ALA A 7 9.19 20.96 -6.38
N MET A 8 9.74 20.49 -7.50
CA MET A 8 10.17 19.11 -7.65
C MET A 8 11.39 18.94 -6.76
N ALA A 9 11.20 18.31 -5.60
CA ALA A 9 12.31 17.89 -4.78
C ALA A 9 13.05 16.77 -5.52
N GLU A 10 14.20 17.10 -6.11
CA GLU A 10 15.14 16.11 -6.63
C GLU A 10 15.57 15.19 -5.47
N ALA A 11 15.21 13.91 -5.54
CA ALA A 11 15.62 12.92 -4.54
C ALA A 11 17.12 12.63 -4.74
N LEU A 12 17.93 12.91 -3.72
CA LEU A 12 19.35 12.55 -3.74
C LEU A 12 19.51 11.02 -3.72
N PRO A 13 20.45 10.44 -4.48
CA PRO A 13 20.68 9.00 -4.49
C PRO A 13 21.03 8.51 -3.07
N GLY A 14 20.15 7.69 -2.50
CA GLY A 14 20.24 7.19 -1.13
C GLY A 14 19.16 7.70 -0.17
N MET A 15 18.30 8.63 -0.59
CA MET A 15 17.11 9.00 0.17
C MET A 15 16.01 7.96 -0.04
N LYS A 16 15.50 7.38 1.06
CA LYS A 16 14.31 6.53 1.00
C LYS A 16 13.17 7.38 0.40
N PRO A 17 12.30 6.79 -0.46
CA PRO A 17 11.12 7.49 -0.95
C PRO A 17 10.34 8.10 0.21
N ALA A 18 9.69 9.24 -0.04
CA ALA A 18 8.75 9.80 0.93
C ALA A 18 7.74 8.72 1.35
N ALA A 19 7.36 8.72 2.62
CA ALA A 19 6.34 7.79 3.07
C ALA A 19 5.05 8.04 2.26
N PRO A 20 4.42 6.99 1.69
CA PRO A 20 3.19 7.17 0.96
C PRO A 20 2.09 7.68 1.89
N GLU A 21 1.06 8.30 1.31
CA GLU A 21 -0.17 8.58 2.02
C GLU A 21 -0.80 7.29 2.56
N ARG A 22 -1.66 7.44 3.58
CA ARG A 22 -2.37 6.29 4.14
C ARG A 22 -3.21 5.64 3.03
N PRO A 23 -3.13 4.31 2.84
CA PRO A 23 -3.99 3.61 1.91
C PRO A 23 -5.47 3.79 2.23
N LEU A 24 -6.29 3.88 1.20
CA LEU A 24 -7.75 3.84 1.31
C LEU A 24 -8.20 2.38 1.33
N VAL A 25 -9.11 2.09 2.24
CA VAL A 25 -9.68 0.75 2.43
C VAL A 25 -11.19 0.85 2.25
N SER A 26 -11.73 0.02 1.36
CA SER A 26 -13.17 -0.07 1.10
C SER A 26 -13.62 -1.53 1.12
N GLY A 27 -14.73 -1.80 1.81
CA GLY A 27 -15.33 -3.14 1.87
C GLY A 27 -16.18 -3.41 0.63
N SER A 28 -16.09 -4.63 0.13
CA SER A 28 -17.07 -5.25 -0.78
C SER A 28 -17.59 -6.53 -0.13
N ASP A 29 -18.71 -7.09 -0.61
CA ASP A 29 -19.45 -8.17 0.05
C ASP A 29 -18.57 -9.37 0.48
N HIS A 30 -17.47 -9.66 -0.23
CA HIS A 30 -16.55 -10.78 0.10
C HIS A 30 -15.05 -10.43 0.06
N ALA A 31 -14.68 -9.16 -0.12
CA ALA A 31 -13.29 -8.75 -0.25
C ALA A 31 -13.06 -7.31 0.22
N LEU A 32 -11.84 -7.03 0.68
CA LEU A 32 -11.41 -5.69 1.03
C LEU A 32 -10.56 -5.10 -0.11
N ARG A 33 -11.07 -4.05 -0.76
CA ARG A 33 -10.32 -3.32 -1.78
C ARG A 33 -9.45 -2.29 -1.09
N ILE A 34 -8.14 -2.39 -1.30
CA ILE A 34 -7.13 -1.49 -0.74
C ILE A 34 -6.44 -0.79 -1.89
N SER A 35 -6.42 0.54 -1.87
CA SER A 35 -5.77 1.38 -2.88
C SER A 35 -4.84 2.39 -2.21
N TRP A 36 -3.69 2.67 -2.81
CA TRP A 36 -2.71 3.64 -2.31
C TRP A 36 -2.13 4.47 -3.44
N THR A 37 -1.39 5.52 -3.08
CA THR A 37 -0.65 6.34 -4.04
C THR A 37 0.81 5.93 -4.01
N ILE A 38 1.40 5.66 -5.17
CA ILE A 38 2.84 5.47 -5.31
C ILE A 38 3.48 6.86 -5.40
N PRO A 39 4.36 7.24 -4.45
CA PRO A 39 5.00 8.55 -4.50
C PRO A 39 5.99 8.60 -5.66
N GLU A 40 6.12 9.78 -6.27
CA GLU A 40 7.22 10.07 -7.19
C GLU A 40 8.54 9.96 -6.44
N SER A 41 9.49 9.18 -6.98
CA SER A 41 10.77 8.89 -6.36
C SER A 41 11.83 8.69 -7.45
N ASP A 42 13.07 9.08 -7.15
CA ASP A 42 14.25 8.76 -7.94
C ASP A 42 15.29 8.04 -7.04
N PRO A 43 15.59 6.75 -7.26
CA PRO A 43 15.06 5.90 -8.33
C PRO A 43 13.56 5.60 -8.17
N GLU A 44 12.91 5.29 -9.29
CA GLU A 44 11.48 4.96 -9.35
C GLU A 44 11.13 3.82 -8.39
N VAL A 45 9.93 3.90 -7.80
CA VAL A 45 9.41 2.83 -6.96
C VAL A 45 9.11 1.61 -7.84
N THR A 46 9.76 0.48 -7.55
CA THR A 46 9.58 -0.77 -8.30
C THR A 46 8.54 -1.70 -7.66
N ALA A 47 8.30 -1.57 -6.36
CA ALA A 47 7.34 -2.41 -5.64
C ALA A 47 6.82 -1.75 -4.35
N SER A 48 5.62 -2.16 -3.94
CA SER A 48 4.97 -1.76 -2.69
C SER A 48 4.76 -2.97 -1.78
N ALA A 49 5.07 -2.82 -0.49
CA ALA A 49 4.78 -3.82 0.54
C ALA A 49 3.61 -3.32 1.39
N LEU A 50 2.54 -4.11 1.46
CA LEU A 50 1.37 -3.78 2.27
C LEU A 50 1.35 -4.60 3.55
N LYS A 51 0.99 -3.93 4.64
CA LYS A 51 0.69 -4.56 5.92
C LYS A 51 -0.70 -4.14 6.35
N VAL A 52 -1.48 -5.12 6.76
CA VAL A 52 -2.88 -4.94 7.18
C VAL A 52 -3.03 -5.53 8.57
N ARG A 53 -3.85 -4.91 9.40
CA ARG A 53 -4.26 -5.48 10.68
C ARG A 53 -5.76 -5.33 10.87
N ILE A 54 -6.31 -6.17 11.73
CA ILE A 54 -7.66 -5.95 12.27
C ILE A 54 -7.60 -4.69 13.15
N LYS A 55 -8.58 -3.81 13.03
CA LYS A 55 -8.69 -2.58 13.80
C LYS A 55 -8.70 -2.89 15.30
N GLY A 56 -7.82 -2.21 16.04
CA GLY A 56 -7.61 -2.46 17.48
C GLY A 56 -6.66 -3.62 17.80
N SER A 57 -6.26 -4.43 16.81
CA SER A 57 -5.22 -5.44 16.98
C SER A 57 -3.82 -4.82 16.91
N GLN A 58 -2.86 -5.41 17.61
CA GLN A 58 -1.43 -5.07 17.51
C GLN A 58 -0.71 -5.91 16.44
N ARG A 59 -1.40 -6.89 15.84
CA ARG A 59 -0.78 -7.84 14.90
C ARG A 59 -0.94 -7.36 13.46
N LEU A 60 0.15 -6.89 12.88
CA LEU A 60 0.27 -6.62 11.44
C LEU A 60 0.55 -7.93 10.70
N MET A 61 -0.15 -8.13 9.59
CA MET A 61 0.08 -9.22 8.64
C MET A 61 0.47 -8.62 7.29
N ASN A 62 1.38 -9.29 6.57
CA ASN A 62 1.77 -8.85 5.24
C ASN A 62 0.71 -9.31 4.24
N TYR A 63 0.39 -8.47 3.26
CA TYR A 63 -0.28 -8.94 2.07
C TYR A 63 0.71 -9.70 1.18
N ASP A 64 0.29 -10.86 0.69
CA ASP A 64 1.03 -11.63 -0.30
C ASP A 64 0.38 -11.50 -1.68
N HIS A 65 1.01 -10.76 -2.59
CA HIS A 65 0.48 -10.50 -3.93
C HIS A 65 0.27 -11.77 -4.76
N GLY A 66 1.13 -12.77 -4.59
CA GLY A 66 1.06 -14.03 -5.31
C GLY A 66 -0.13 -14.91 -4.93
N THR A 67 -0.71 -14.71 -3.73
CA THR A 67 -1.84 -15.51 -3.24
C THR A 67 -3.10 -14.70 -2.94
N GLY A 68 -3.01 -13.36 -2.89
CA GLY A 68 -4.13 -12.49 -2.56
C GLY A 68 -4.54 -12.48 -1.09
N ARG A 69 -3.68 -12.99 -0.19
CA ARG A 69 -4.02 -13.27 1.22
C ARG A 69 -3.09 -12.59 2.22
N LEU A 70 -3.56 -12.50 3.47
CA LEU A 70 -2.72 -12.06 4.58
C LEU A 70 -1.86 -13.22 5.12
N VAL A 71 -0.55 -12.98 5.23
CA VAL A 71 0.41 -13.91 5.78
C VAL A 71 1.13 -13.30 6.99
N ALA A 72 1.38 -14.12 8.01
CA ALA A 72 2.05 -13.65 9.23
C ALA A 72 3.55 -13.36 9.02
N LYS A 73 4.19 -14.01 8.04
CA LYS A 73 5.60 -13.84 7.70
C LYS A 73 5.82 -14.14 6.22
N GLY A 74 6.73 -13.40 5.59
CA GLY A 74 7.01 -13.53 4.16
C GLY A 74 5.98 -12.78 3.32
N GLY A 75 5.64 -13.35 2.17
CA GLY A 75 4.77 -12.73 1.17
C GLY A 75 5.55 -12.01 0.08
N SER A 76 4.89 -11.82 -1.05
CA SER A 76 5.40 -11.12 -2.22
C SER A 76 4.85 -9.68 -2.27
N THR A 77 5.71 -8.76 -2.71
CA THR A 77 5.35 -7.35 -2.88
C THR A 77 4.48 -7.15 -4.12
N VAL A 78 3.70 -6.07 -4.12
CA VAL A 78 2.94 -5.65 -5.29
C VAL A 78 3.88 -4.89 -6.24
N PRO A 79 4.05 -5.33 -7.50
CA PRO A 79 4.91 -4.62 -8.46
C PRO A 79 4.29 -3.29 -8.89
N ALA A 80 5.09 -2.23 -8.97
CA ALA A 80 4.66 -0.97 -9.58
C ALA A 80 4.39 -1.18 -11.10
N PRO A 81 3.46 -0.44 -11.73
CA PRO A 81 2.71 0.69 -11.17
C PRO A 81 1.40 0.30 -10.48
N LEU A 82 1.18 -0.99 -10.16
CA LEU A 82 -0.05 -1.41 -9.52
C LEU A 82 -0.14 -0.82 -8.10
N CYS A 83 -1.22 -0.10 -7.85
CA CYS A 83 -1.47 0.62 -6.61
C CYS A 83 -2.82 0.28 -5.97
N GLU A 84 -3.39 -0.85 -6.38
CA GLU A 84 -4.68 -1.34 -5.91
C GLU A 84 -4.66 -2.87 -5.83
N ILE A 85 -5.25 -3.41 -4.77
CA ILE A 85 -5.46 -4.85 -4.58
C ILE A 85 -6.86 -5.14 -4.05
N SER A 86 -7.29 -6.37 -4.26
CA SER A 86 -8.41 -6.98 -3.55
C SER A 86 -7.86 -8.01 -2.58
N LEU A 87 -8.09 -7.79 -1.29
CA LEU A 87 -7.76 -8.75 -0.25
C LEU A 87 -8.90 -9.76 -0.14
N GLU A 88 -8.59 -11.01 -0.47
CA GLU A 88 -9.53 -12.12 -0.41
C GLU A 88 -9.52 -12.78 0.98
N ALA A 89 -10.61 -13.48 1.30
CA ALA A 89 -10.76 -14.27 2.53
C ALA A 89 -10.61 -13.46 3.83
N CYS A 90 -11.10 -12.23 3.84
CA CYS A 90 -11.27 -11.47 5.07
C CYS A 90 -12.38 -12.08 5.93
N GLU A 91 -12.22 -12.03 7.24
CA GLU A 91 -13.25 -12.50 8.16
C GLU A 91 -14.40 -11.49 8.19
N GLU A 92 -15.61 -11.95 7.91
CA GLU A 92 -16.81 -11.12 7.97
C GLU A 92 -17.01 -10.57 9.39
N GLY A 93 -17.41 -9.29 9.48
CA GLY A 93 -17.63 -8.61 10.75
C GLY A 93 -16.39 -8.04 11.43
N LEU A 94 -15.20 -8.14 10.80
CA LEU A 94 -13.99 -7.46 11.26
C LEU A 94 -13.69 -6.22 10.43
N GLU A 95 -13.31 -5.13 11.11
CA GLU A 95 -12.77 -3.93 10.47
C GLU A 95 -11.24 -4.04 10.34
N TYR A 96 -10.67 -3.57 9.23
CA TYR A 96 -9.24 -3.63 8.95
C TYR A 96 -8.67 -2.23 8.67
N GLU A 97 -7.41 -2.01 9.01
CA GLU A 97 -6.64 -0.77 8.73
C GLU A 97 -5.16 -1.03 8.39
#